data_AF-A0A378T8R3-F1
#
_entry.id   AF-A0A378T8R3-F1
#
_cell.length_a   1.000
_cell.length_b   1.000
_cell.length_c   1.000
_cell.angle_alpha   90.00
_cell.angle_beta   90.00
_cell.angle_gamma   90.00
#
_symmetry.space_group_name_H-M   'P 1'
#
loop_
_entity.id
_entity.type
_entity.pdbx_description
1 polymer ?
#
loop_
_entity_poly.entity_id
_entity_poly.type
_entity_poly.pdbx_seq_one_letter_code
_entity_poly.pdbx_strand_id
1 'polypeptide(L)'
;MIDNVESFVAVYVEGSADVDAVRTAVAGSTVPDGVTQVAVVGTDTFGCRIAVDLSGDFDPARGEMIARAYADGLRTRLGVPVYCLADLLMRDYPAS
;
A
#
# COMPACT_ATOMS: atom_id res chain seq x y z
N MET A 1 18.34 22.01 -10.46
CA MET A 1 18.03 20.60 -10.20
C MET A 1 16.71 20.62 -9.46
N ILE A 2 15.60 20.38 -10.15
CA ILE A 2 14.33 20.18 -9.47
C ILE A 2 14.39 18.72 -9.05
N ASP A 3 14.36 18.45 -7.75
CA ASP A 3 14.11 17.10 -7.24
C ASP A 3 12.79 16.65 -7.88
N ASN A 4 12.86 15.69 -8.80
CA ASN A 4 11.68 15.12 -9.39
C ASN A 4 10.91 14.48 -8.22
N VAL A 5 9.80 15.08 -7.81
CA VAL A 5 9.01 14.56 -6.69
C VAL A 5 8.48 13.21 -7.15
N GLU A 6 9.09 12.12 -6.65
CA GLU A 6 8.59 10.78 -6.92
C GLU A 6 7.14 10.69 -6.45
N SER A 7 6.29 10.16 -7.31
CA SER A 7 4.90 9.89 -6.96
C SER A 7 4.85 8.78 -5.92
N PHE A 8 3.83 8.85 -5.07
CA PHE A 8 3.70 7.99 -3.91
C PHE A 8 2.27 7.51 -3.72
N VAL A 9 2.12 6.21 -3.43
CA VAL A 9 0.88 5.62 -2.90
C VAL A 9 1.21 4.61 -1.81
N ALA A 10 0.27 4.37 -0.90
CA ALA A 10 0.43 3.39 0.16
C ALA A 10 -0.73 2.40 0.18
N VAL A 11 -0.43 1.17 0.62
CA VAL A 11 -1.42 0.20 1.05
C VAL A 11 -1.27 -0.07 2.53
N TYR A 12 -2.37 -0.39 3.20
CA TYR A 12 -2.45 -0.47 4.65
C TYR A 12 -2.91 -1.85 5.05
N VAL A 13 -2.15 -2.48 5.93
CA VAL A 13 -2.38 -3.84 6.40
C VAL A 13 -3.12 -3.79 7.73
N GLU A 14 -4.17 -4.61 7.85
CA GLU A 14 -4.95 -4.74 9.07
C GLU A 14 -4.08 -5.03 10.30
N GLY A 15 -4.48 -4.48 11.44
CA GLY A 15 -3.63 -4.36 12.63
C GLY A 15 -3.24 -5.67 13.33
N SER A 16 -3.85 -6.81 12.98
CA SER A 16 -3.48 -8.13 13.51
C SER A 16 -2.29 -8.77 12.78
N ALA A 17 -1.87 -8.22 11.63
CA ALA A 17 -0.78 -8.78 10.85
C ALA A 17 0.59 -8.64 11.56
N ASP A 18 1.37 -9.72 11.51
CA ASP A 18 2.76 -9.72 11.96
C ASP A 18 3.68 -8.99 10.96
N VAL A 19 4.61 -8.17 11.47
CA VAL A 19 5.46 -7.32 10.61
C VAL A 19 6.45 -8.13 9.77
N ASP A 20 6.95 -9.25 10.28
CA ASP A 20 7.89 -10.09 9.53
C ASP A 20 7.16 -10.90 8.47
N ALA A 21 5.92 -11.31 8.72
CA ALA A 21 5.03 -11.85 7.70
C ALA A 21 4.76 -10.84 6.58
N VAL A 22 4.48 -9.57 6.91
CA VAL A 22 4.29 -8.49 5.91
C VAL A 22 5.56 -8.28 5.08
N ARG A 23 6.73 -8.17 5.72
CA ARG A 23 8.01 -8.02 5.03
C ARG A 23 8.30 -9.18 4.08
N THR A 24 8.05 -10.41 4.53
CA THR A 24 8.21 -11.63 3.71
C THR A 24 7.26 -11.62 2.52
N ALA A 25 6.00 -11.26 2.72
CA ALA A 25 5.02 -11.18 1.64
C ALA A 25 5.36 -10.10 0.62
N VAL A 26 5.81 -8.92 1.07
CA VAL A 26 6.29 -7.82 0.22
C VAL A 26 7.54 -8.23 -0.56
N ALA A 27 8.53 -8.87 0.07
CA ALA A 27 9.75 -9.32 -0.60
C ALA A 27 9.46 -10.38 -1.68
N GLY A 28 8.39 -11.18 -1.52
CA GLY A 28 7.95 -12.13 -2.52
C GLY A 28 7.02 -11.56 -3.60
N SER A 29 6.58 -10.31 -3.48
CA SER A 29 5.63 -9.67 -4.41
C SER A 29 6.33 -9.14 -5.66
N THR A 30 5.61 -9.17 -6.77
CA THR A 30 6.07 -8.50 -7.99
C THR A 30 5.98 -6.99 -7.79
N VAL A 31 7.08 -6.29 -8.07
CA VAL A 31 7.11 -4.82 -8.08
C VAL A 31 6.31 -4.33 -9.30
N PRO A 32 5.25 -3.53 -9.12
CA PRO A 32 4.46 -3.02 -10.23
C PRO A 32 5.27 -2.10 -11.15
N ASP A 33 4.95 -2.10 -12.45
CA ASP A 33 5.62 -1.21 -13.41
C ASP A 33 5.47 0.27 -13.00
N GLY A 34 6.59 0.99 -13.04
CA GLY A 34 6.65 2.39 -12.63
C GLY A 34 6.95 2.60 -11.14
N VAL A 35 6.90 1.55 -10.31
CA VAL A 35 7.35 1.61 -8.91
C VAL A 35 8.87 1.39 -8.88
N THR A 36 9.60 2.34 -8.29
CA THR A 36 11.06 2.30 -8.10
C THR A 36 11.45 1.83 -6.71
N GLN A 37 10.59 2.06 -5.72
CA GLN A 37 10.84 1.70 -4.33
C GLN A 37 9.59 1.13 -3.66
N VAL A 38 9.80 0.09 -2.85
CA VAL A 38 8.79 -0.49 -1.96
C VAL A 38 9.33 -0.50 -0.54
N ALA A 39 8.62 0.11 0.42
CA ALA A 39 9.04 0.16 1.81
C ALA A 39 7.93 -0.27 2.76
N VAL A 40 8.27 -1.07 3.77
CA VAL A 40 7.35 -1.46 4.85
C VAL A 40 7.58 -0.53 6.03
N VAL A 41 6.57 0.25 6.40
CA VAL A 41 6.63 1.27 7.44
C VAL A 41 5.56 1.05 8.51
N GLY A 42 5.82 1.51 9.72
CA GLY A 42 4.80 1.56 10.77
C GLY A 42 3.83 2.71 10.52
N THR A 43 2.55 2.51 10.87
CA THR A 43 1.50 3.54 10.76
C THR A 43 0.47 3.35 11.88
N ASP A 44 -0.37 4.34 12.11
CA ASP A 44 -1.58 4.28 12.94
C ASP A 44 -2.84 4.70 12.14
N THR A 45 -2.71 4.79 10.82
CA THR A 45 -3.77 5.23 9.92
C THR A 45 -4.94 4.25 9.90
N PHE A 46 -6.15 4.73 10.24
CA PHE A 46 -7.40 3.96 10.17
C PHE A 46 -7.31 2.59 10.89
N GLY A 47 -6.66 2.53 12.05
CA GLY A 47 -6.49 1.29 12.82
C GLY A 47 -5.57 0.25 12.18
N CYS A 48 -4.95 0.56 11.04
CA CYS A 48 -3.87 -0.23 10.47
C CYS A 48 -2.57 0.07 11.23
N ARG A 49 -1.69 -0.92 11.35
CA ARG A 49 -0.40 -0.78 12.06
C ARG A 49 0.81 -0.76 11.14
N ILE A 50 0.63 -1.25 9.92
CA ILE A 50 1.68 -1.36 8.92
C ILE A 50 1.16 -0.79 7.61
N ALA A 51 1.96 0.04 6.96
CA ALA A 51 1.75 0.45 5.58
C ALA A 51 2.88 -0.09 4.70
N VAL A 52 2.57 -0.29 3.43
CA VAL A 52 3.55 -0.56 2.38
C VAL A 52 3.49 0.60 1.39
N ASP A 53 4.58 1.36 1.40
CA ASP A 53 4.79 2.54 0.59
C ASP A 53 5.34 2.12 -0.77
N LEU A 54 4.71 2.61 -1.84
CA LEU A 54 5.10 2.40 -3.23
C LEU A 54 5.43 3.77 -3.82
N SER A 55 6.72 4.00 -4.10
CA SER A 55 7.20 5.24 -4.72
C SER A 55 7.70 4.97 -6.14
N GLY A 56 7.54 5.94 -7.04
CA GLY A 56 8.13 5.88 -8.37
C GLY A 56 7.57 6.90 -9.35
N ASP A 57 7.56 6.53 -10.63
CA ASP A 57 7.14 7.38 -11.74
C ASP A 57 5.79 6.91 -12.30
N PHE A 58 4.73 7.51 -11.77
CA PHE A 58 3.36 7.28 -12.19
C PHE A 58 2.49 8.50 -11.91
N ASP A 59 1.46 8.73 -12.72
CA ASP A 59 0.45 9.75 -12.42
C ASP A 59 -0.52 9.27 -11.30
N PRO A 60 -1.33 10.16 -10.72
CA PRO A 60 -2.25 9.79 -9.64
C PRO A 60 -3.25 8.68 -9.98
N ALA A 61 -3.81 8.68 -11.20
CA ALA A 61 -4.79 7.67 -11.60
C ALA A 61 -4.15 6.28 -11.71
N ARG A 62 -2.94 6.22 -12.27
CA ARG A 62 -2.14 5.00 -12.29
C ARG A 62 -1.71 4.57 -10.88
N GLY A 63 -1.36 5.52 -10.02
CA GLY A 63 -1.03 5.28 -8.61
C GLY A 63 -2.17 4.57 -7.87
N GLU A 64 -3.41 5.04 -8.02
CA GLU A 64 -4.58 4.39 -7.41
C GLU A 64 -4.77 2.94 -7.91
N MET A 65 -4.60 2.70 -9.22
CA MET A 65 -4.67 1.36 -9.79
C MET A 65 -3.57 0.44 -9.25
N ILE A 66 -2.33 0.95 -9.15
CA ILE A 66 -1.20 0.25 -8.56
C ILE A 66 -1.51 -0.13 -7.12
N ALA A 67 -1.96 0.83 -6.29
CA ALA A 67 -2.26 0.58 -4.89
C ALA A 67 -3.35 -0.47 -4.71
N ARG A 68 -4.43 -0.40 -5.51
CA ARG A 68 -5.53 -1.37 -5.43
C ARG A 68 -5.07 -2.77 -5.82
N ALA A 69 -4.37 -2.92 -6.95
CA ALA A 69 -3.87 -4.22 -7.39
C ALA A 69 -2.84 -4.81 -6.42
N TYR A 70 -1.96 -3.96 -5.87
CA TYR A 70 -0.95 -4.39 -4.90
C TYR A 70 -1.59 -4.81 -3.57
N ALA A 71 -2.61 -4.08 -3.09
CA ALA A 71 -3.39 -4.46 -1.92
C ALA A 71 -4.07 -5.82 -2.10
N ASP A 72 -4.71 -6.08 -3.25
CA ASP A 72 -5.34 -7.37 -3.55
C ASP A 72 -4.32 -8.51 -3.53
N GLY A 73 -3.16 -8.34 -4.17
CA GLY A 73 -2.10 -9.34 -4.18
C GLY A 73 -1.53 -9.62 -2.80
N LEU A 74 -1.32 -8.57 -2.00
CA LEU A 74 -0.79 -8.70 -0.64
C LEU A 74 -1.82 -9.33 0.30
N ARG A 75 -3.10 -8.99 0.19
CA ARG A 75 -4.21 -9.62 0.90
C ARG A 75 -4.24 -11.13 0.65
N THR A 76 -4.13 -11.56 -0.60
CA THR A 76 -4.11 -12.99 -0.94
C THR A 76 -2.93 -13.73 -0.31
N ARG A 77 -1.77 -13.09 -0.20
CA ARG A 77 -0.56 -13.68 0.40
C ARG A 77 -0.62 -13.74 1.93
N LEU A 78 -1.16 -12.70 2.56
CA LEU A 78 -1.21 -12.58 4.02
C LEU A 78 -2.43 -13.28 4.64
N GLY A 79 -3.52 -13.44 3.90
CA GLY A 79 -4.78 -13.96 4.43
C GLY A 79 -5.50 -13.00 5.38
N VAL A 80 -5.02 -11.76 5.50
CA VAL A 80 -5.63 -10.67 6.30
C VAL A 80 -6.01 -9.51 5.39
N PRO A 81 -6.96 -8.65 5.80
CA PRO A 81 -7.35 -7.51 4.98
C PRO A 81 -6.17 -6.54 4.72
N VAL A 82 -6.07 -6.09 3.47
CA VAL A 82 -5.16 -5.05 3.02
C VAL A 82 -5.96 -4.09 2.16
N TYR A 83 -5.72 -2.79 2.33
CA TYR A 83 -6.52 -1.74 1.73
C TYR A 83 -5.64 -0.72 1.02
N CYS A 84 -6.07 -0.18 -0.12
CA CYS A 84 -5.54 1.11 -0.58
C CYS A 84 -6.22 2.26 0.19
N LEU A 85 -5.64 3.47 0.12
CA LEU A 85 -6.18 4.63 0.84
C LEU A 85 -7.66 4.90 0.50
N ALA A 86 -8.05 4.81 -0.78
CA ALA A 86 -9.42 5.04 -1.21
C ALA A 86 -10.41 4.06 -0.54
N ASP A 87 -10.04 2.79 -0.40
CA ASP A 87 -10.88 1.79 0.26
C ASP A 87 -10.99 2.03 1.77
N LEU A 88 -9.92 2.50 2.42
CA LEU A 88 -9.97 2.91 3.84
C LEU A 88 -10.87 4.11 4.06
N LEU A 89 -10.75 5.13 3.20
CA LEU A 89 -11.59 6.32 3.29
C LEU A 89 -13.07 5.95 3.16
N MET A 90 -13.43 5.07 2.22
CA MET A 90 -14.80 4.58 2.10
C MET A 90 -15.28 3.77 3.30
N ARG A 91 -14.38 3.01 3.95
CA ARG A 91 -14.70 2.19 5.12
C ARG A 91 -14.96 3.03 6.38
N ASP A 92 -14.07 3.98 6.67
CA ASP A 92 -14.08 4.76 7.92
C ASP A 92 -14.81 6.10 7.80
N TYR A 93 -14.97 6.62 6.58
CA TYR A 93 -15.76 7.81 6.26
C TYR A 93 -16.74 7.51 5.11
N PRO A 94 -17.77 6.68 5.33
CA PRO A 94 -18.83 6.52 4.33
C PRO A 94 -19.49 7.88 4.10
N ALA A 95 -19.63 8.28 2.83
CA ALA A 95 -20.36 9.49 2.45
C ALA A 95 -21.74 9.46 3.14
N SER A 96 -21.99 10.42 4.03
CA SER A 96 -23.24 10.54 4.78
C SER A 96 -24.41 10.90 3.88
#